data_AF-A0AA46AEQ9-F1
#
_entry.id   AF-A0AA46AEQ9-F1
#
_cell.length_a   1.000
_cell.length_b   1.000
_cell.length_c   1.000
_cell.angle_alpha   90.00
_cell.angle_beta   90.00
_cell.angle_gamma   90.00
#
_symmetry.space_group_name_H-M   'P 1'
#
loop_
_entity.id
_entity.type
_entity.pdbx_description
1 polymer ?
#
loop_
_entity_poly.entity_id
_entity_poly.type
_entity_poly.pdbx_seq_one_letter_code
_entity_poly.pdbx_strand_id
1 'polypeptide(L)'
;MEWVMRDMIRDLLTTERTLSQHYLQAQHISANEELRQTLEQCLYEVNRVQTKLFNEMEQRGWLTLTTAGQQPIESAIIHWEQQLERHPELAAKE
;
A
#
# COMPACT_ATOMS: atom_id res chain seq x y z
N MET A 1 -8.78 -16.53 23.01
CA MET A 1 -8.30 -15.13 23.02
C MET A 1 -7.52 -14.77 21.76
N GLU A 2 -6.63 -15.62 21.26
CA GLU A 2 -5.80 -15.33 20.07
C GLU A 2 -6.60 -15.00 18.80
N TRP A 3 -7.68 -15.75 18.53
CA TRP A 3 -8.59 -15.49 17.41
C TRP A 3 -9.23 -14.10 17.46
N VAL A 4 -9.68 -13.67 18.65
CA VAL A 4 -10.28 -12.34 18.84
C VAL A 4 -9.25 -11.25 18.52
N MET A 5 -8.00 -11.43 18.97
CA MET A 5 -6.93 -10.48 18.66
C MET A 5 -6.61 -10.44 17.16
N ARG A 6 -6.61 -11.59 16.48
CA ARG A 6 -6.42 -11.65 15.02
C ARG A 6 -7.51 -10.87 14.28
N ASP A 7 -8.76 -11.03 14.67
CA ASP A 7 -9.87 -10.33 14.03
C ASP A 7 -9.82 -8.82 14.34
N MET A 8 -9.50 -8.43 15.59
CA MET A 8 -9.27 -7.02 15.92
C MET A 8 -8.17 -6.38 15.07
N ILE A 9 -7.04 -7.06 14.87
CA ILE A 9 -5.96 -6.50 14.03
C ILE A 9 -6.40 -6.41 12.56
N ARG A 10 -7.20 -7.35 12.05
CA ARG A 10 -7.77 -7.28 10.69
C ARG A 10 -8.74 -6.09 10.52
N ASP A 11 -9.58 -5.85 11.52
CA ASP A 11 -10.49 -4.69 11.52
C ASP A 11 -9.71 -3.37 11.57
N LEU A 12 -8.65 -3.31 12.37
CA LEU A 12 -7.73 -2.17 12.40
C LEU A 12 -7.03 -1.97 11.04
N LEU A 13 -6.50 -3.03 10.42
CA LEU A 13 -5.90 -2.94 9.08
C LEU A 13 -6.89 -2.43 8.03
N THR A 14 -8.14 -2.85 8.10
CA THR A 14 -9.21 -2.34 7.22
C THR A 14 -9.44 -0.84 7.46
N THR A 15 -9.46 -0.42 8.73
CA THR A 15 -9.62 0.98 9.12
C THR A 15 -8.47 1.84 8.62
N GLU A 16 -7.22 1.42 8.85
CA GLU A 16 -6.03 2.14 8.36
C GLU A 16 -6.04 2.27 6.84
N ARG A 17 -6.45 1.23 6.11
CA ARG A 17 -6.60 1.28 4.65
C ARG A 17 -7.66 2.28 4.21
N THR A 18 -8.80 2.34 4.88
CA THR A 18 -9.84 3.32 4.56
C THR A 18 -9.37 4.75 4.86
N LEU A 19 -8.68 4.96 5.98
CA LEU A 19 -8.11 6.26 6.33
C LEU A 19 -7.06 6.72 5.33
N SER A 20 -6.14 5.83 4.90
CA SER A 20 -5.11 6.19 3.93
C SER A 20 -5.70 6.61 2.59
N GLN A 21 -6.74 5.91 2.12
CA GLN A 21 -7.48 6.27 0.91
C GLN A 21 -8.13 7.66 1.03
N HIS A 22 -8.79 7.94 2.16
CA HIS A 22 -9.42 9.24 2.38
C HIS A 22 -8.40 10.38 2.48
N TYR A 23 -7.29 10.19 3.21
CA TYR A 23 -6.24 11.21 3.32
C TYR A 23 -5.60 11.48 1.96
N LEU A 24 -5.30 10.44 1.19
CA LEU A 24 -4.75 10.58 -0.16
C LEU A 24 -5.71 11.32 -1.09
N GLN A 25 -6.99 10.95 -1.09
CA GLN A 25 -8.00 11.63 -1.90
C GLN A 25 -8.13 13.11 -1.50
N ALA A 26 -8.21 13.40 -0.20
CA ALA A 26 -8.28 14.76 0.32
C ALA A 26 -7.03 15.58 -0.06
N GLN A 27 -5.85 14.97 -0.01
CA GLN A 27 -4.58 15.60 -0.37
C GLN A 27 -4.59 16.03 -1.85
N HIS A 28 -5.10 15.17 -2.75
CA HIS A 28 -5.18 15.45 -4.18
C HIS A 28 -6.14 16.59 -4.54
N ILE A 29 -7.23 16.77 -3.78
CA ILE A 29 -8.23 17.82 -4.03
C ILE A 29 -7.98 19.10 -3.22
N SER A 30 -7.00 19.11 -2.32
CA SER A 30 -6.70 20.26 -1.47
C SER A 30 -5.92 21.33 -2.22
N ALA A 31 -6.53 22.51 -2.36
CA ALA A 31 -5.88 23.69 -2.94
C ALA A 31 -4.99 24.46 -1.94
N ASN A 32 -5.20 24.24 -0.63
CA ASN A 32 -4.40 24.87 0.41
C ASN A 32 -3.18 24.01 0.76
N GLU A 33 -1.99 24.62 0.70
CA GLU A 33 -0.71 23.93 0.91
C GLU A 33 -0.54 23.41 2.34
N GLU A 34 -0.87 24.21 3.35
CA GLU A 34 -0.74 23.82 4.76
C GLU A 34 -1.66 22.64 5.10
N LEU A 35 -2.88 22.65 4.56
CA LEU A 35 -3.82 21.54 4.67
C LEU A 35 -3.26 20.30 3.96
N ARG A 36 -2.72 20.46 2.76
CA ARG A 36 -2.11 19.36 2.01
C ARG A 36 -0.95 18.71 2.78
N GLN A 37 -0.07 19.52 3.38
CA GLN A 37 1.03 19.03 4.22
C GLN A 37 0.52 18.33 5.49
N THR A 38 -0.55 18.84 6.10
CA THR A 38 -1.19 18.19 7.26
C THR A 38 -1.76 16.82 6.88
N LEU A 39 -2.44 16.73 5.73
CA LEU A 39 -2.99 15.48 5.21
C LEU A 39 -1.88 14.47 4.87
N GLU A 40 -0.76 14.95 4.33
CA GLU A 40 0.43 14.12 4.08
C GLU A 40 0.99 13.52 5.37
N GLN A 41 1.10 14.32 6.43
CA GLN A 41 1.53 13.85 7.75
C GLN A 41 0.56 12.80 8.31
N CYS A 42 -0.76 13.03 8.21
CA CYS A 42 -1.76 12.05 8.62
C CYS A 42 -1.64 10.74 7.83
N LEU A 43 -1.44 10.81 6.51
CA LEU A 43 -1.23 9.65 5.65
C LEU A 43 0.02 8.88 6.04
N TYR A 44 1.12 9.58 6.33
CA TYR A 44 2.37 8.97 6.81
C TYR A 44 2.15 8.19 8.11
N GLU A 45 1.45 8.78 9.07
CA GLU A 45 1.17 8.15 10.36
C GLU A 45 0.29 6.89 10.22
N VAL A 46 -0.78 6.95 9.43
CA VAL A 46 -1.65 5.81 9.11
C VAL A 46 -0.84 4.67 8.47
N ASN A 47 -0.02 4.98 7.47
CA ASN A 47 0.82 3.97 6.82
C ASN A 47 1.80 3.33 7.82
N ARG A 48 2.37 4.12 8.73
CA ARG A 48 3.27 3.61 9.78
C ARG A 48 2.53 2.66 10.74
N VAL A 49 1.31 2.97 11.13
CA VAL A 49 0.48 2.08 11.98
C VAL A 49 0.15 0.80 11.21
N GLN A 50 -0.26 0.91 9.95
CA GLN A 50 -0.56 -0.23 9.09
C GLN A 50 0.64 -1.19 8.97
N THR A 51 1.86 -0.68 8.78
CA THR A 51 3.09 -1.50 8.77
C THR A 51 3.32 -2.20 10.11
N LYS A 52 3.11 -1.52 11.24
CA LYS A 52 3.25 -2.14 12.57
C LYS A 52 2.26 -3.29 12.77
N LEU A 53 1.00 -3.07 12.41
CA LEU A 53 -0.05 -4.10 12.51
C LEU A 53 0.28 -5.31 11.62
N PHE A 54 0.74 -5.06 10.38
CA PHE A 54 1.15 -6.12 9.47
C PHE A 54 2.31 -6.96 10.03
N ASN A 55 3.38 -6.30 10.50
CA ASN A 55 4.53 -6.98 11.10
C ASN A 55 4.13 -7.79 12.33
N GLU A 56 3.20 -7.28 13.15
CA GLU A 56 2.69 -8.02 14.31
C GLU A 56 1.93 -9.29 13.90
N MET A 57 1.10 -9.21 12.86
CA MET A 57 0.43 -10.40 12.33
C MET A 57 1.41 -11.40 11.72
N GLU A 58 2.47 -10.92 11.06
CA GLU A 58 3.52 -11.76 10.48
C GLU A 58 4.30 -12.49 11.57
N GLN A 59 4.78 -11.78 12.60
CA GLN A 59 5.51 -12.37 13.73
C GLN A 59 4.72 -13.45 14.46
N ARG A 60 3.39 -13.33 14.47
CA ARG A 60 2.47 -14.29 15.07
C ARG A 60 2.07 -15.42 14.12
N GLY A 61 2.55 -15.43 12.88
CA GLY A 61 2.23 -16.43 11.87
C GLY A 61 0.77 -16.39 11.40
N TRP A 62 0.10 -15.25 11.51
CA TRP A 62 -1.30 -15.07 11.13
C TRP A 62 -1.49 -14.69 9.66
N LEU A 63 -0.39 -14.33 8.99
CA LEU A 63 -0.34 -14.03 7.57
C LEU A 63 0.35 -15.19 6.84
N THR A 64 -0.29 -15.67 5.77
CA THR A 64 0.37 -16.53 4.80
C THR A 64 0.96 -15.62 3.72
N LEU A 65 2.22 -15.24 3.90
CA LEU A 65 2.96 -14.49 2.88
C LEU A 65 3.58 -15.49 1.91
N THR A 66 3.06 -15.51 0.70
CA THR A 66 3.68 -16.28 -0.39
C THR A 66 4.74 -15.39 -1.03
N THR A 67 6.01 -15.67 -0.78
CA THR A 67 7.09 -15.03 -1.55
C THR A 67 6.88 -15.38 -3.03
N ALA A 68 6.80 -14.36 -3.88
CA ALA A 68 6.73 -14.59 -5.31
C ALA A 68 8.01 -15.35 -5.75
N GLY A 69 7.83 -16.48 -6.43
CA GLY A 69 8.95 -17.17 -7.06
C GLY A 69 9.56 -16.33 -8.19
N GLN A 70 10.74 -16.73 -8.68
CA GLN A 70 11.41 -16.04 -9.80
C GLN A 70 10.50 -15.96 -11.04
N GLN A 71 9.78 -17.03 -11.37
CA GLN A 71 8.93 -17.08 -12.56
C GLN A 71 7.81 -16.02 -12.60
N PRO A 72 7.01 -15.80 -11.52
CA PRO A 72 6.07 -14.66 -11.47
C PRO A 72 6.75 -13.30 -11.66
N ILE A 73 7.95 -13.11 -11.11
CA ILE A 73 8.70 -11.86 -11.22
C ILE A 73 9.15 -11.64 -12.67
N GLU A 74 9.78 -12.64 -13.29
CA GLU A 74 10.22 -12.61 -14.68
C GLU A 74 9.04 -12.38 -15.64
N SER A 75 7.90 -13.04 -15.38
CA SER A 75 6.68 -12.84 -16.17
C SER A 75 6.17 -11.41 -16.09
N ALA A 76 6.22 -10.79 -14.90
CA ALA A 76 5.82 -9.40 -14.73
C ALA A 76 6.78 -8.43 -15.43
N ILE A 77 8.09 -8.69 -15.38
CA ILE A 77 9.10 -7.91 -16.11
C ILE A 77 8.81 -7.95 -17.62
N ILE A 78 8.72 -9.15 -18.19
CA ILE A 78 8.45 -9.36 -19.62
C ILE A 78 7.14 -8.69 -20.03
N HIS A 79 6.09 -8.81 -19.21
CA HIS A 79 4.81 -8.15 -19.47
C HIS A 79 4.97 -6.65 -19.64
N TRP A 80 5.70 -5.98 -18.75
CA TRP A 80 5.89 -4.52 -18.80
C TRP A 80 6.85 -4.08 -19.90
N GLU A 81 7.88 -4.85 -20.22
CA GLU A 81 8.74 -4.60 -21.38
C GLU A 81 7.93 -4.62 -22.69
N GLN A 82 7.05 -5.60 -22.85
CA GLN A 82 6.15 -5.68 -24.01
C GLN A 82 5.15 -4.51 -24.07
N GLN A 83 4.69 -4.01 -22.92
CA GLN A 83 3.83 -2.82 -22.90
C GLN A 83 4.57 -1.58 -23.38
N LEU A 84 5.84 -1.41 -23.01
CA LEU A 84 6.68 -0.30 -23.48
C LEU A 84 6.94 -0.38 -24.99
N GLU A 85 7.14 -1.57 -25.54
CA GLU A 85 7.30 -1.75 -27.00
C GLU A 85 6.02 -1.43 -27.77
N ARG A 86 4.85 -1.80 -27.22
CA ARG A 86 3.54 -1.52 -27.82
C ARG A 86 3.13 -0.06 -27.70
N HIS A 87 3.58 0.59 -26.65
CA HIS A 87 3.26 1.97 -26.30
C HIS A 87 4.54 2.77 -26.14
N PRO A 88 5.29 3.04 -27.22
CA PRO A 88 6.54 3.79 -27.16
C PRO A 88 6.33 5.22 -26.60
N GLU A 89 5.10 5.74 -26.59
CA GLU A 89 4.72 6.98 -25.91
C GLU A 89 4.86 6.94 -24.38
N LEU A 90 4.91 5.74 -23.77
CA LEU A 90 5.12 5.54 -22.34
C LEU A 90 6.60 5.53 -21.94
N ALA A 91 7.51 5.39 -22.91
CA ALA A 91 8.92 5.58 -22.66
C ALA A 91 9.15 7.06 -22.32
N ALA A 92 9.67 7.32 -21.11
CA ALA A 92 9.91 8.67 -20.63
C ALA A 92 10.68 9.48 -21.69
N LYS A 93 10.10 10.60 -22.15
CA LYS A 93 10.85 11.62 -22.88
C LYS A 93 11.75 12.33 -21.87
N GLU A 94 13.05 12.19 -22.07
CA GLU A 94 14.08 13.01 -21.40
C GLU A 94 13.86 14.52 -21.61
#